data_AF-A0A3D5EMI7-F1
#
_entry.id   AF-A0A3D5EMI7-F1
#
_cell.length_a   1.000
_cell.length_b   1.000
_cell.length_c   1.000
_cell.angle_alpha   90.00
_cell.angle_beta   90.00
_cell.angle_gamma   90.00
#
_symmetry.space_group_name_H-M   'P 1'
#
loop_
_entity.id
_entity.type
_entity.pdbx_description
1 polymer ?
#
loop_
_entity_poly.entity_id
_entity_poly.type
_entity_poly.pdbx_seq_one_letter_code
_entity_poly.pdbx_strand_id
1 'polypeptide(L)'
;MATSENLARSYRATKIDDNLSLHINIRFLFHLFIGISVLVSTYLNVTSSIAAAEYRIASVESRVADLEARHNAEIIEMKEELKWYKKDLNPLNWRKKKNK
;
A
#
# COMPACT_ATOMS: atom_id res chain seq x y z
N MET A 1 34.07 -5.40 -48.36
CA MET A 1 33.82 -4.51 -47.21
C MET A 1 32.32 -4.23 -47.15
N ALA A 2 31.74 -4.29 -45.95
CA ALA A 2 30.33 -4.55 -45.62
C ALA A 2 29.25 -3.96 -46.57
N THR A 3 28.43 -4.84 -47.15
CA THR A 3 27.16 -4.50 -47.78
C THR A 3 26.10 -4.30 -46.69
N SER A 4 25.59 -3.09 -46.55
CA SER A 4 24.56 -2.73 -45.56
C SER A 4 23.15 -3.23 -45.93
N GLU A 5 23.04 -4.21 -46.81
CA GLU A 5 21.78 -4.62 -47.44
C GLU A 5 20.89 -5.53 -46.59
N ASN A 6 21.34 -6.02 -45.44
CA ASN A 6 20.50 -6.89 -44.59
C ASN A 6 20.69 -6.64 -43.10
N LEU A 7 20.33 -5.43 -42.64
CA LEU A 7 19.69 -5.36 -41.33
C LEU A 7 18.19 -5.27 -41.57
N ALA A 8 17.47 -6.26 -41.05
CA ALA A 8 16.02 -6.28 -40.92
C ALA A 8 15.53 -5.00 -40.21
N ARG A 9 15.36 -3.91 -40.97
CA ARG A 9 14.99 -2.60 -40.44
C ARG A 9 13.48 -2.59 -40.19
N SER A 10 13.10 -2.58 -38.92
CA SER A 10 11.72 -2.38 -38.47
C SER A 10 11.13 -1.03 -38.90
N TYR A 11 12.00 -0.08 -39.29
CA TYR A 11 11.64 1.21 -39.86
C TYR A 11 12.70 1.70 -40.87
N ARG A 12 12.26 2.29 -41.97
CA ARG A 12 13.11 3.01 -42.93
C ARG A 12 12.55 4.41 -43.11
N ALA A 13 13.33 5.41 -42.70
CA ALA A 13 13.03 6.81 -42.95
C ALA A 13 13.78 7.25 -44.20
N THR A 14 13.05 7.82 -45.16
CA THR A 14 13.63 8.42 -46.36
C THR A 14 13.12 9.85 -46.44
N LYS A 15 14.02 10.80 -46.70
CA LYS A 15 13.65 12.20 -46.93
C LYS A 15 13.57 12.40 -48.44
N ILE A 16 12.43 12.87 -48.94
CA ILE A 16 12.25 13.25 -50.35
C ILE A 16 11.87 14.72 -50.35
N ASP A 17 12.82 15.57 -50.72
CA ASP A 17 12.74 17.04 -50.71
C ASP A 17 12.29 17.62 -49.36
N ASP A 18 11.01 18.02 -49.22
CA ASP A 18 10.40 18.52 -47.98
C ASP A 18 9.49 17.50 -47.28
N ASN A 19 9.29 16.33 -47.88
CA ASN A 19 8.42 15.29 -47.32
C ASN A 19 9.24 14.17 -46.65
N LEU A 20 8.79 13.81 -45.44
CA LEU A 20 9.31 12.67 -44.69
C LEU A 20 8.47 11.42 -45.02
N SER A 21 9.07 10.41 -45.65
CA SER A 21 8.43 9.11 -45.83
C SER A 21 8.97 8.09 -44.82
N LEU A 22 8.06 7.53 -44.03
CA LEU A 22 8.34 6.50 -43.04
C LEU A 22 7.75 5.17 -43.50
N HIS A 23 8.61 4.19 -43.75
CA HIS A 23 8.20 2.82 -44.01
C HIS A 23 8.36 2.03 -42.72
N ILE A 24 7.26 1.68 -42.07
CA ILE A 24 7.25 0.95 -40.80
C ILE A 24 6.66 -0.44 -41.03
N ASN A 25 7.27 -1.45 -40.42
CA ASN A 25 6.71 -2.80 -40.42
C ASN A 25 5.49 -2.88 -39.49
N ILE A 26 4.35 -3.34 -40.02
CA ILE A 26 3.10 -3.50 -39.27
C ILE A 26 3.29 -4.40 -38.04
N ARG A 27 4.12 -5.45 -38.12
CA ARG A 27 4.43 -6.31 -36.97
C ARG A 27 5.14 -5.56 -35.85
N PHE A 28 6.00 -4.60 -36.20
CA PHE A 28 6.68 -3.73 -35.22
C PHE A 28 5.68 -2.75 -34.58
N LEU A 29 4.79 -2.16 -35.37
CA LEU A 29 3.71 -1.31 -34.83
C LEU A 29 2.82 -2.08 -33.86
N PHE A 30 2.45 -3.31 -34.17
CA PHE A 30 1.65 -4.14 -33.27
C PHE A 30 2.35 -4.39 -31.93
N HIS A 31 3.64 -4.74 -31.94
CA HIS A 31 4.41 -4.89 -30.70
C HIS A 31 4.54 -3.56 -29.93
N LEU A 32 4.69 -2.43 -30.64
CA LEU A 32 4.74 -1.11 -30.01
C LEU A 32 3.42 -0.79 -29.30
N PHE A 33 2.28 -1.05 -29.93
CA PHE A 33 0.97 -0.88 -29.31
C PHE A 33 0.79 -1.77 -28.08
N ILE A 34 1.19 -3.04 -28.16
CA ILE A 34 1.16 -3.93 -26.99
C ILE A 34 2.06 -3.37 -25.87
N GLY A 35 3.28 -2.94 -26.20
CA GLY A 35 4.20 -2.35 -25.22
C GLY A 35 3.61 -1.15 -24.50
N ILE A 36 2.98 -0.23 -25.25
CA ILE A 36 2.28 0.92 -24.69
C ILE A 36 1.09 0.48 -23.84
N SER A 37 0.29 -0.48 -24.32
CA SER A 37 -0.86 -1.00 -23.58
C SER A 37 -0.46 -1.62 -22.24
N VAL A 38 0.64 -2.38 -22.23
CA VAL A 38 1.17 -2.97 -21.00
C VAL A 38 1.65 -1.86 -20.05
N LEU A 39 2.37 -0.85 -20.54
CA LEU A 39 2.82 0.28 -19.72
C LEU A 39 1.66 1.06 -19.08
N VAL A 40 0.62 1.36 -19.86
CA VAL A 40 -0.57 2.03 -19.33
C VAL A 40 -1.28 1.15 -18.30
N SER A 41 -1.42 -0.14 -18.58
CA SER A 41 -2.09 -1.08 -17.68
C SER A 41 -1.33 -1.26 -16.37
N THR A 42 0.01 -1.35 -16.40
CA THR A 42 0.82 -1.46 -15.19
C THR A 42 0.73 -0.19 -14.35
N TYR A 43 0.77 0.99 -14.97
CA TYR A 43 0.57 2.26 -14.27
C TYR A 43 -0.79 2.34 -13.57
N LEU A 44 -1.87 2.00 -14.27
CA LEU A 44 -3.23 1.99 -13.69
C LEU A 44 -3.37 0.96 -12.56
N ASN A 45 -2.78 -0.22 -12.71
CA ASN A 45 -2.82 -1.25 -11.66
C ASN A 45 -2.04 -0.83 -10.43
N VAL A 46 -0.85 -0.24 -10.59
CA VAL A 46 -0.03 0.23 -9.47
C VAL A 46 -0.74 1.34 -8.71
N THR A 47 -1.25 2.36 -9.42
CA THR A 47 -1.99 3.47 -8.79
C THR A 47 -3.22 2.98 -8.04
N SER A 48 -4.01 2.09 -8.64
CA SER A 48 -5.18 1.49 -7.98
C SER A 48 -4.80 0.65 -6.76
N SER A 49 -3.70 -0.11 -6.85
CA SER A 49 -3.21 -0.94 -5.75
C SER A 49 -2.71 -0.11 -4.58
N ILE A 50 -2.03 1.02 -4.87
CA ILE A 50 -1.58 1.97 -3.84
C ILE A 50 -2.79 2.58 -3.14
N ALA A 51 -3.77 3.10 -3.89
CA ALA A 51 -4.98 3.68 -3.30
C ALA A 51 -5.75 2.67 -2.43
N ALA A 52 -5.86 1.42 -2.87
CA ALA A 52 -6.46 0.35 -2.08
C ALA A 52 -5.65 0.03 -0.81
N ALA A 53 -4.32 0.06 -0.89
CA ALA A 53 -3.45 -0.14 0.27
C ALA A 53 -3.61 1.00 1.29
N GLU A 54 -3.63 2.26 0.84
CA GLU A 54 -3.86 3.44 1.69
C GLU A 54 -5.19 3.32 2.44
N TYR A 55 -6.29 2.97 1.75
CA TYR A 55 -7.58 2.77 2.38
C TYR A 55 -7.55 1.65 3.44
N ARG A 56 -6.90 0.52 3.13
CA ARG A 56 -6.78 -0.60 4.06
C ARG A 56 -5.96 -0.22 5.29
N ILE A 57 -4.87 0.53 5.13
CA ILE A 57 -4.06 1.02 6.24
C ILE A 57 -4.89 1.94 7.13
N ALA A 58 -5.57 2.94 6.56
CA ALA A 58 -6.42 3.86 7.31
C ALA A 58 -7.53 3.11 8.09
N SER A 59 -8.14 2.09 7.48
CA SER A 59 -9.13 1.23 8.15
C SER A 59 -8.51 0.43 9.31
N VAL A 60 -7.32 -0.13 9.14
CA VAL A 60 -6.62 -0.87 10.19
C VAL A 60 -6.22 0.07 11.32
N GLU A 61 -5.66 1.24 11.03
CA GLU A 61 -5.30 2.26 12.02
C GLU A 61 -6.52 2.67 12.86
N SER A 62 -7.65 2.94 12.21
CA SER A 62 -8.90 3.25 12.92
C SER A 62 -9.36 2.11 13.84
N ARG A 63 -9.26 0.86 13.38
CA ARG A 63 -9.64 -0.31 14.19
C ARG A 63 -8.68 -0.54 15.36
N VAL A 64 -7.39 -0.32 15.16
CA VAL A 64 -6.37 -0.42 16.21
C VAL A 64 -6.63 0.66 17.27
N ALA A 65 -6.88 1.90 16.86
CA ALA A 65 -7.19 2.98 17.78
C ALA A 65 -8.45 2.70 18.63
N ASP A 66 -9.52 2.15 18.03
CA ASP A 66 -10.71 1.74 18.78
C ASP A 66 -10.41 0.59 19.74
N LEU A 67 -9.63 -0.41 19.31
CA LEU A 67 -9.26 -1.54 20.15
C LEU A 67 -8.40 -1.09 21.35
N GLU A 68 -7.44 -0.20 21.11
CA GLU A 68 -6.60 0.40 22.16
C GLU A 68 -7.42 1.23 23.15
N ALA A 69 -8.40 2.01 22.66
CA ALA A 69 -9.29 2.77 23.52
C ALA A 69 -10.10 1.85 24.45
N ARG A 70 -10.66 0.76 23.91
CA ARG A 70 -11.38 -0.25 24.70
C ARG A 70 -10.48 -0.94 25.71
N HIS A 71 -9.29 -1.37 25.28
CA HIS A 71 -8.34 -2.03 26.15
C HIS A 71 -7.87 -1.14 27.31
N ASN A 72 -7.63 0.14 27.04
CA ASN A 72 -7.27 1.11 28.07
C ASN A 72 -8.42 1.35 29.06
N ALA A 73 -9.68 1.38 28.59
CA ALA A 73 -10.84 1.48 29.46
C ALA A 73 -10.96 0.27 30.39
N GLU A 74 -10.84 -0.95 29.85
CA GLU A 74 -10.85 -2.19 30.65
C GLU A 74 -9.72 -2.21 31.70
N ILE A 75 -8.51 -1.76 31.35
CA ILE A 75 -7.40 -1.65 32.30
C ILE A 75 -7.73 -0.68 33.45
N ILE A 76 -8.41 0.43 33.16
CA ILE A 76 -8.80 1.41 34.18
C ILE A 76 -9.79 0.77 35.16
N GLU A 77 -10.84 0.12 34.64
CA GLU A 77 -11.84 -0.59 35.46
C GLU A 77 -11.19 -1.67 36.32
N MET A 78 -10.34 -2.53 35.75
CA MET A 78 -9.61 -3.56 36.51
C MET A 78 -8.71 -2.97 37.58
N LYS A 79 -8.08 -1.81 37.33
CA LYS A 79 -7.26 -1.11 38.33
C LYS A 79 -8.10 -0.58 39.48
N GLU A 80 -9.31 -0.11 39.22
CA GLU A 80 -10.25 0.33 40.25
C GLU A 80 -10.74 -0.84 41.10
N GLU A 81 -11.12 -1.96 40.47
CA GLU A 81 -11.47 -3.19 41.17
C GLU A 81 -10.32 -3.70 42.03
N LEU A 82 -9.10 -3.78 41.49
CA LEU A 82 -7.93 -4.19 42.26
C LEU A 82 -7.63 -3.26 43.43
N LYS A 83 -7.86 -1.95 43.29
CA LYS A 83 -7.75 -0.99 44.41
C LYS A 83 -8.82 -1.27 45.47
N TRP A 84 -10.05 -1.57 45.08
CA TRP A 84 -11.12 -1.96 45.98
C TRP A 84 -10.75 -3.23 46.76
N TYR A 85 -10.38 -4.31 46.06
CA TYR A 85 -9.93 -5.56 46.66
C TYR A 85 -8.75 -5.35 47.62
N LYS A 86 -7.73 -4.56 47.23
CA LYS A 86 -6.60 -4.25 48.11
C LYS A 86 -6.98 -3.43 49.34
N LYS A 87 -8.00 -2.58 49.26
CA LYS A 87 -8.44 -1.73 50.38
C LYS A 87 -9.24 -2.51 51.41
N ASP A 88 -10.19 -3.33 50.96
CA ASP A 88 -11.16 -4.01 51.82
C ASP A 88 -10.68 -5.39 52.29
N LEU A 89 -9.92 -6.13 51.48
CA LEU A 89 -9.42 -7.46 51.85
C LEU A 89 -8.04 -7.47 52.52
N ASN A 90 -7.41 -6.32 52.77
CA ASN A 90 -6.10 -6.30 53.43
C ASN A 90 -6.19 -6.83 54.88
N PRO A 91 -5.63 -8.03 55.18
CA PRO A 91 -5.68 -8.62 56.51
C PRO A 91 -4.81 -7.86 57.52
N LEU A 92 -4.12 -6.77 57.12
CA LEU A 92 -3.42 -5.87 58.04
C LEU A 92 -4.31 -4.72 58.55
N ASN A 93 -5.42 -4.40 57.86
CA ASN A 93 -6.31 -3.32 58.24
C ASN A 93 -7.26 -3.70 59.39
N TRP A 94 -7.64 -4.98 59.49
CA TRP A 94 -8.52 -5.48 60.57
C TRP A 94 -7.93 -5.25 61.97
N ARG A 95 -6.60 -5.31 62.09
CA ARG A 95 -5.87 -5.19 63.36
C ARG A 95 -5.85 -3.74 63.84
N LYS A 96 -5.85 -2.78 62.91
CA LYS A 96 -5.93 -1.34 63.23
C LYS A 96 -7.34 -0.91 63.65
N LYS A 97 -8.38 -1.58 63.17
CA LYS A 97 -9.78 -1.27 63.51
C LYS A 97 -10.20 -1.79 64.88
N LYS A 98 -9.51 -2.81 65.42
CA LYS A 98 -9.80 -3.41 66.74
C LYS A 98 -9.15 -2.68 67.93
N ASN A 99 -8.16 -1.83 67.67
CA ASN A 99 -7.43 -1.05 68.69
C ASN A 99 -7.91 0.40 68.80
N LYS A 100 -9.08 0.70 68.25
CA LYS A 100 -9.73 2.01 68.30
C LYS A 100 -11.11 1.83 68.94
#